data_AF-A0A944T1Z6-F1
#
_entry.id   AF-A0A944T1Z6-F1
#
_cell.length_a   1.000
_cell.length_b   1.000
_cell.length_c   1.000
_cell.angle_alpha   90.00
_cell.angle_beta   90.00
_cell.angle_gamma   90.00
#
_symmetry.space_group_name_H-M   'P 1'
#
loop_
_entity.id
_entity.type
_entity.pdbx_description
1 polymer ?
#
loop_
_entity_poly.entity_id
_entity_poly.type
_entity_poly.pdbx_seq_one_letter_code
_entity_poly.pdbx_strand_id
1 'polypeptide(L)'
;CMVFSSKAIYATKKYIKKEKSWKVGKLESWKVIKNNNPKIKKMKLSIQKLMWNNVGIIREEKKMKETLQILDKYGSYIKQILNKGTNKEILELNNLCTVAKLITESALDRKESVGTHFVVT
;
A
#
# COMPACT_ATOMS: atom_id res chain seq x y z
N CYS A 1 11.09 16.49 -7.19
CA CYS A 1 12.43 16.06 -6.75
C CYS A 1 13.44 16.01 -7.91
N MET A 2 14.08 17.14 -8.28
CA MET A 2 15.01 17.17 -9.44
C MET A 2 16.29 16.36 -9.23
N VAL A 3 16.85 16.39 -8.01
CA VAL A 3 18.13 15.74 -7.70
C VAL A 3 18.04 14.21 -7.82
N PHE A 4 17.07 13.58 -7.16
CA PHE A 4 16.93 12.12 -7.20
C PHE A 4 16.53 11.60 -8.57
N SER A 5 15.65 12.31 -9.31
CA SER A 5 15.30 11.95 -10.68
C SER A 5 16.51 12.00 -11.62
N SER A 6 17.32 13.07 -11.54
CA SER A 6 18.54 13.19 -12.35
C SER A 6 19.55 12.09 -12.02
N LYS A 7 19.78 11.82 -10.73
CA LYS A 7 20.65 10.72 -10.28
C LYS A 7 20.15 9.35 -10.76
N ALA A 8 18.84 9.10 -10.69
CA ALA A 8 18.24 7.87 -11.19
C ALA A 8 18.48 7.69 -12.71
N ILE A 9 18.30 8.75 -13.52
CA ILE A 9 18.59 8.71 -14.95
C ILE A 9 20.05 8.36 -15.22
N TYR A 10 20.99 9.00 -14.51
CA TYR A 10 22.42 8.74 -14.69
C TYR A 10 22.78 7.29 -14.33
N ALA A 11 22.26 6.80 -13.20
CA ALA A 11 22.44 5.41 -12.79
C ALA A 11 21.87 4.43 -13.81
N THR A 12 20.65 4.67 -14.29
CA THR A 12 19.98 3.84 -15.31
C THR A 12 20.75 3.81 -16.62
N LYS A 13 21.27 4.95 -17.10
CA LYS A 13 22.13 5.00 -18.31
C LYS A 13 23.36 4.12 -18.17
N LYS A 14 24.00 4.09 -17.00
CA LYS A 14 25.15 3.22 -16.71
C LYS A 14 24.73 1.75 -16.63
N TYR A 15 23.57 1.46 -16.04
CA TYR A 15 23.04 0.11 -15.87
C TYR A 15 22.66 -0.54 -17.21
N ILE A 16 21.85 0.14 -18.03
CA ILE A 16 21.38 -0.36 -19.33
C ILE A 16 22.55 -0.68 -20.28
N LYS A 17 23.64 0.09 -20.22
CA LYS A 17 24.84 -0.19 -21.02
C LYS A 17 25.48 -1.54 -20.66
N LYS A 18 25.41 -1.95 -19.39
CA LYS A 18 26.01 -3.20 -18.89
C LYS A 18 25.13 -4.41 -19.17
N GLU A 19 23.81 -4.27 -19.06
CA GLU A 19 22.88 -5.40 -19.12
C GLU A 19 21.77 -5.12 -20.14
N LYS A 20 21.85 -5.79 -21.30
CA LYS A 20 21.06 -5.46 -22.49
C LYS A 20 19.83 -6.35 -22.72
N SER A 21 19.74 -7.50 -22.06
CA SER A 21 18.67 -8.47 -22.29
C SER A 21 18.05 -8.93 -20.99
N TRP A 22 16.72 -8.88 -20.93
CA TRP A 22 15.94 -9.21 -19.75
C TRP A 22 14.93 -10.27 -20.13
N LYS A 23 14.85 -11.34 -19.35
CA LYS A 23 13.77 -12.31 -19.47
C LYS A 23 12.54 -11.70 -18.84
N VAL A 24 11.64 -11.18 -19.67
CA VAL A 24 10.32 -10.76 -19.20
C VAL A 24 9.52 -12.03 -18.97
N GLY A 25 9.09 -12.26 -17.73
CA GLY A 25 8.20 -13.36 -17.39
C GLY A 25 6.86 -13.25 -18.12
N LYS A 26 6.09 -14.33 -18.14
CA LYS A 26 4.75 -14.32 -18.73
C LYS A 26 3.89 -13.26 -18.03
N LEU A 27 3.40 -12.28 -18.78
CA LEU A 27 2.51 -11.24 -18.25
C LEU A 27 1.15 -11.87 -17.96
N GLU A 28 0.67 -11.74 -16.72
CA GLU A 28 -0.70 -12.10 -16.39
C GLU A 28 -1.67 -11.09 -17.00
N SER A 29 -2.64 -11.58 -17.77
CA SER A 29 -3.69 -10.74 -18.33
C SER A 29 -4.80 -10.54 -17.32
N TRP A 30 -5.04 -9.30 -16.90
CA TRP A 30 -6.17 -8.97 -16.03
C TRP A 30 -7.43 -8.66 -16.83
N LYS A 31 -8.57 -9.23 -16.41
CA LYS A 31 -9.87 -8.91 -16.98
C LYS A 31 -10.32 -7.53 -16.50
N VAL A 32 -10.48 -6.57 -17.40
CA VAL A 32 -10.97 -5.23 -17.04
C VAL A 32 -12.49 -5.24 -16.93
N ILE A 33 -13.02 -4.72 -15.82
CA ILE A 33 -14.47 -4.64 -15.55
C ILE A 33 -14.91 -3.18 -15.35
N LYS A 34 -16.09 -2.81 -15.86
CA LYS A 34 -16.73 -1.52 -15.52
C LYS A 34 -17.54 -1.71 -14.25
N ASN A 35 -16.91 -1.52 -13.09
CA ASN A 35 -17.56 -1.70 -11.79
C ASN A 35 -17.61 -0.37 -11.04
N ASN A 36 -18.81 0.15 -10.76
CA ASN A 36 -18.99 1.34 -9.92
C ASN A 36 -19.57 0.93 -8.57
N ASN A 37 -18.81 0.12 -7.80
CA ASN A 37 -19.31 -0.46 -6.55
C ASN A 37 -19.17 0.56 -5.39
N PRO A 38 -20.28 1.05 -4.81
CA PRO A 38 -20.23 2.03 -3.71
C PRO A 38 -19.49 1.49 -2.47
N LYS A 39 -19.37 0.17 -2.32
CA LYS A 39 -18.61 -0.47 -1.25
C LYS A 39 -17.10 -0.18 -1.33
N ILE A 40 -16.53 -0.07 -2.53
CA ILE A 40 -15.10 0.26 -2.73
C ILE A 40 -14.81 1.65 -2.17
N LYS A 41 -15.67 2.63 -2.49
CA LYS A 41 -15.56 3.99 -1.98
C LYS A 41 -15.67 4.03 -0.45
N LYS A 42 -16.62 3.30 0.13
CA LYS A 42 -16.77 3.17 1.60
C LYS A 42 -15.52 2.55 2.24
N MET A 43 -14.95 1.50 1.65
CA MET A 43 -13.72 0.88 2.16
C MET A 43 -12.52 1.84 2.11
N LYS A 44 -12.36 2.58 1.01
CA LYS A 44 -11.30 3.61 0.87
C LYS A 44 -11.37 4.63 2.02
N LEU A 45 -12.56 5.17 2.28
CA LEU A 45 -12.80 6.11 3.39
C LEU A 45 -12.55 5.47 4.75
N SER A 46 -12.94 4.20 4.93
CA SER A 46 -12.70 3.46 6.18
C SER A 46 -11.20 3.31 6.46
N ILE A 47 -10.42 2.92 5.45
CA ILE A 47 -8.94 2.82 5.58
C ILE A 47 -8.36 4.19 5.95
N GLN A 48 -8.78 5.27 5.29
CA GLN A 48 -8.30 6.62 5.62
C GLN A 48 -8.60 7.00 7.07
N LYS A 49 -9.80 6.70 7.57
CA LYS A 49 -10.19 6.95 8.97
C LYS A 49 -9.38 6.10 9.96
N LEU A 50 -9.18 4.82 9.66
CA LEU A 50 -8.37 3.92 10.48
C LEU A 50 -6.94 4.43 10.59
N MET A 51 -6.32 4.79 9.46
CA MET A 51 -4.96 5.34 9.44
C MET A 51 -4.86 6.67 10.19
N TRP A 52 -5.85 7.56 10.03
CA TRP A 52 -5.88 8.84 10.74
C TRP A 52 -6.00 8.67 12.26
N ASN A 53 -6.93 7.82 12.70
CA ASN A 53 -7.28 7.69 14.11
C ASN A 53 -6.31 6.81 14.91
N ASN A 54 -5.77 5.77 14.28
CA ASN A 54 -5.05 4.71 14.99
C ASN A 54 -3.56 4.61 14.61
N VAL A 55 -3.20 5.10 13.42
CA VAL A 55 -1.82 5.04 12.88
C VAL A 55 -1.34 6.45 12.47
N GLY A 56 -1.93 7.47 13.10
CA GLY A 56 -1.65 8.88 12.84
C GLY A 56 -0.40 9.37 13.55
N ILE A 57 -0.49 10.53 14.20
CA ILE A 57 0.61 11.11 14.98
C ILE A 57 0.83 10.32 16.27
N ILE A 58 -0.25 10.05 17.01
CA ILE A 58 -0.23 9.31 18.26
C ILE A 58 -0.52 7.84 17.95
N ARG A 59 0.38 6.94 18.38
CA ARG A 59 0.30 5.52 18.07
C ARG A 59 0.21 4.71 19.35
N GLU A 60 -0.90 4.00 19.51
CA GLU A 60 -1.15 3.10 20.63
C GLU A 60 -1.11 1.67 20.11
N GLU A 61 -0.31 0.80 20.75
CA GLU A 61 -0.07 -0.55 20.26
C GLU A 61 -1.37 -1.35 20.07
N LYS A 62 -2.31 -1.25 21.02
CA LYS A 62 -3.60 -1.92 20.95
C LYS A 62 -4.40 -1.51 19.70
N LYS A 63 -4.55 -0.20 19.47
CA LYS A 63 -5.30 0.32 18.31
C LYS A 63 -4.64 -0.04 16.98
N MET A 64 -3.31 -0.07 16.92
CA MET A 64 -2.59 -0.50 15.72
C MET A 64 -2.83 -1.99 15.43
N LYS A 65 -2.79 -2.87 16.46
CA LYS A 65 -3.12 -4.30 16.32
C LYS A 65 -4.55 -4.51 15.82
N GLU A 66 -5.52 -3.80 16.39
CA GLU A 66 -6.92 -3.84 15.93
C GLU A 66 -7.06 -3.35 14.49
N THR A 67 -6.34 -2.27 14.13
CA THR A 67 -6.32 -1.74 12.76
C THR A 67 -5.76 -2.74 11.77
N LEU A 68 -4.66 -3.42 12.12
CA LEU A 68 -4.04 -4.44 11.28
C LEU A 68 -5.01 -5.58 10.97
N GLN A 69 -5.74 -6.07 11.98
CA GLN A 69 -6.78 -7.10 11.78
C GLN A 69 -7.89 -6.66 10.82
N ILE A 70 -8.29 -5.38 10.87
CA ILE A 70 -9.29 -4.85 9.93
C ILE A 70 -8.71 -4.77 8.52
N LEU A 71 -7.47 -4.30 8.38
CA LEU A 71 -6.77 -4.24 7.10
C LEU A 71 -6.56 -5.62 6.48
N ASP A 72 -6.31 -6.66 7.27
CA ASP A 72 -6.22 -8.05 6.80
C ASP A 72 -7.54 -8.55 6.21
N LYS A 73 -8.65 -8.27 6.89
CA LYS A 73 -10.00 -8.59 6.40
C LYS A 73 -10.28 -7.86 5.08
N TYR A 74 -9.92 -6.57 5.00
CA TYR A 74 -10.09 -5.78 3.78
C TYR A 74 -9.22 -6.30 2.64
N GLY A 75 -7.94 -6.62 2.89
CA GLY A 75 -7.04 -7.19 1.89
C GLY A 75 -7.55 -8.52 1.34
N SER A 76 -8.07 -9.39 2.21
CA SER A 76 -8.68 -10.66 1.79
C SER A 76 -9.89 -10.44 0.89
N TYR A 77 -10.76 -9.50 1.23
CA TYR A 77 -11.93 -9.15 0.42
C TYR A 77 -11.53 -8.50 -0.93
N ILE A 78 -10.54 -7.61 -0.94
CA ILE A 78 -10.03 -6.98 -2.16
C ILE A 78 -9.46 -8.04 -3.11
N LYS A 79 -8.71 -9.03 -2.58
CA LYS A 79 -8.19 -10.15 -3.37
C LYS A 79 -9.31 -10.95 -4.06
N GLN A 80 -10.41 -11.20 -3.36
CA GLN A 80 -11.58 -11.87 -3.94
C GLN A 80 -12.21 -11.07 -5.09
N ILE A 81 -12.21 -9.73 -4.99
CA ILE A 81 -12.69 -8.87 -6.07
C ILE A 81 -11.74 -8.93 -7.26
N LEU A 82 -10.43 -8.78 -7.02
CA LEU A 82 -9.39 -8.82 -8.06
C LEU A 82 -9.45 -10.11 -8.89
N ASN A 83 -9.73 -11.25 -8.27
CA ASN A 83 -9.88 -12.53 -8.96
C ASN A 83 -11.04 -12.55 -9.99
N LYS A 84 -12.05 -11.70 -9.82
CA LYS A 84 -13.20 -11.59 -10.75
C LYS A 84 -12.93 -10.61 -11.91
N GLY A 85 -11.91 -9.77 -11.76
CA GLY A 85 -11.56 -8.69 -12.68
C GLY A 85 -11.14 -7.44 -11.92
N THR A 86 -10.59 -6.49 -12.67
CA THR A 86 -9.98 -5.28 -12.11
C THR A 86 -10.49 -4.03 -12.80
N ASN A 87 -10.38 -2.91 -12.11
CA ASN A 87 -10.52 -1.58 -12.66
C ASN A 87 -9.58 -0.64 -11.88
N LYS A 88 -9.49 0.62 -12.32
CA LYS A 88 -8.65 1.63 -11.65
C LYS A 88 -8.91 1.72 -10.14
N GLU A 89 -10.18 1.76 -9.73
CA GLU A 89 -10.57 1.99 -8.32
C GLU A 89 -10.22 0.79 -7.42
N ILE A 90 -10.36 -0.44 -7.93
CA ILE A 90 -9.98 -1.66 -7.23
C ILE A 90 -8.46 -1.69 -7.05
N LEU A 91 -7.69 -1.33 -8.08
CA LEU A 91 -6.22 -1.27 -7.99
C LEU A 91 -5.75 -0.21 -7.01
N GLU A 92 -6.35 0.98 -7.05
CA GLU A 92 -6.08 2.04 -6.08
C GLU A 92 -6.40 1.59 -4.66
N LEU A 93 -7.55 0.93 -4.44
CA LEU A 93 -7.93 0.41 -3.14
C LEU A 93 -6.97 -0.69 -2.66
N ASN A 94 -6.53 -1.58 -3.55
CA ASN A 94 -5.54 -2.61 -3.25
C ASN A 94 -4.22 -1.99 -2.79
N ASN A 95 -3.67 -1.06 -3.58
CA ASN A 95 -2.43 -0.38 -3.25
C ASN A 95 -2.55 0.39 -1.92
N LEU A 96 -3.67 1.08 -1.69
CA LEU A 96 -3.92 1.79 -0.44
C LEU A 96 -3.94 0.84 0.76
N CYS A 97 -4.61 -0.31 0.62
CA CYS A 97 -4.68 -1.32 1.67
C CYS A 97 -3.29 -1.92 1.95
N THR A 98 -2.51 -2.25 0.91
CA THR A 98 -1.14 -2.75 1.04
C THR A 98 -0.24 -1.75 1.77
N VAL A 99 -0.24 -0.48 1.35
CA VAL A 99 0.57 0.56 1.99
C VAL A 99 0.13 0.78 3.44
N ALA A 100 -1.18 0.81 3.71
CA ALA A 100 -1.70 0.95 5.08
C ALA A 100 -1.21 -0.18 5.99
N LYS A 101 -1.20 -1.43 5.51
CA LYS A 101 -0.68 -2.59 6.25
C LYS A 101 0.81 -2.45 6.54
N LEU A 102 1.62 -2.17 5.53
CA LEU A 102 3.07 -2.02 5.67
C LEU A 102 3.44 -0.92 6.67
N ILE A 103 2.73 0.22 6.63
CA ILE A 103 2.91 1.31 7.60
C ILE A 103 2.53 0.84 9.01
N THR A 104 1.39 0.17 9.16
CA THR A 104 0.91 -0.31 10.47
C THR A 104 1.86 -1.36 11.07
N GLU A 105 2.32 -2.31 10.27
CA GLU A 105 3.32 -3.33 10.67
C GLU A 105 4.63 -2.66 11.07
N SER A 106 5.14 -1.74 10.25
CA SER A 106 6.37 -0.98 10.55
C SER A 106 6.25 -0.11 11.80
N ALA A 107 5.05 0.40 12.09
CA ALA A 107 4.79 1.19 13.28
C ALA A 107 4.68 0.32 14.55
N LEU A 108 4.13 -0.89 14.42
CA LEU A 108 4.07 -1.87 15.51
C LEU A 108 5.44 -2.42 15.89
N ASP A 109 6.31 -2.61 14.90
CA ASP A 109 7.67 -3.13 15.08
C ASP A 109 8.56 -2.16 15.87
N ARG A 110 8.37 -0.85 15.68
CA ARG A 110 9.16 0.19 16.35
C ARG A 110 8.56 0.60 17.69
N LYS A 111 9.20 0.17 18.78
CA LYS A 111 8.77 0.42 20.17
C LYS A 111 9.25 1.75 20.78
N GLU A 112 10.25 2.37 20.19
CA GLU A 112 10.79 3.67 20.62
C GLU A 112 10.03 4.85 20.00
N SER A 113 10.05 6.01 20.65
CA SER A 113 9.51 7.26 20.10
C SER A 113 10.63 8.16 19.55
N VAL A 114 10.72 8.28 18.22
CA VAL A 114 11.77 9.05 17.53
C VAL A 114 11.19 9.85 16.36
N GLY A 115 11.53 11.13 16.28
CA GLY A 115 11.09 12.03 15.20
C GLY A 115 9.56 12.11 15.11
N THR A 116 9.00 11.77 13.95
CA THR A 116 7.55 11.78 13.70
C THR A 116 6.85 10.47 14.10
N HIS A 117 7.55 9.59 14.82
CA HIS A 117 7.00 8.34 15.34
C HIS A 117 6.88 8.43 16.85
N PHE A 118 5.67 8.73 17.33
CA PHE A 118 5.36 8.83 18.75
C PHE A 118 4.45 7.66 19.17
N VAL A 119 4.95 6.82 20.07
CA VAL A 119 4.25 5.65 20.62
C VAL A 119 3.88 5.93 22.06
N VAL A 120 2.60 5.76 22.35
CA VAL A 120 2.06 5.76 23.72
C VAL A 120 2.14 4.32 24.20
N THR A 121 3.01 4.08 25.16
CA THR A 121 3.15 2.79 25.84
C THR A 121 2.09 2.66 26.92
#